data_AF-A0A9P6KHJ7-F1
#
_entry.id   AF-A0A9P6KHJ7-F1
#
_cell.length_a   1.000
_cell.length_b   1.000
_cell.length_c   1.000
_cell.angle_alpha   90.00
_cell.angle_beta   90.00
_cell.angle_gamma   90.00
#
_symmetry.space_group_name_H-M   'P 1'
#
loop_
_entity.id
_entity.type
_entity.pdbx_description
1 polymer ?
#
loop_
_entity_poly.entity_id
_entity_poly.type
_entity_poly.pdbx_seq_one_letter_code
_entity_poly.pdbx_strand_id
1 'polypeptide(L)'
;MIPRVSGTANNTLVQNFILDYFAKLNESSLAGEDFVIPTRPGVITGSSAANKKRNSHAESVNKLYRRAPGVPGTGWHVEVDRFEHNTPYGPRTFTNLVFTKNPNAENRLVFAAHYDSKYFPPSDDLSKVNGGDDTLPFVAATDSAAPCAILLDLAASLDAALDQPKRRSGTPEGDMETTLQIIFFDGEEAFDQWTHDDSLYGSKHLADKWLNRIVPRSRTATGRNGGSSSNYIEGIELFVLLDLLGAEGASIPNFFSSTQWAHRHAMSIEKRLWEAKMHGVQIMNKRQEQKAAGASVDEQSEVYEDLVNRGEDDDNMDDLDDDLPVDGFLTKGEAYWGSVDDDHRPFMHLGVPIFHVIPTPFPTVWHKLTDDASAIKPDVVDGWARIFRTFTVEYLNLLKPRERRHDEL
;
A
#
# COMPACT_ATOMS: atom_id res chain seq x y z
N MET A 1 10.07 -3.51 -16.77
CA MET A 1 10.36 -4.04 -15.42
C MET A 1 11.48 -5.06 -15.54
N ILE A 2 12.26 -5.22 -14.49
CA ILE A 2 13.41 -6.14 -14.41
C ILE A 2 13.17 -7.13 -13.26
N PRO A 3 13.53 -8.40 -13.40
CA PRO A 3 13.35 -9.36 -12.32
C PRO A 3 14.32 -9.12 -11.20
N ARG A 4 13.81 -9.26 -9.98
CA ARG A 4 14.33 -8.66 -8.76
C ARG A 4 14.39 -9.70 -7.64
N VAL A 5 14.87 -10.89 -7.99
CA VAL A 5 15.15 -12.01 -7.07
C VAL A 5 16.11 -11.55 -5.96
N SER A 6 15.77 -11.85 -4.71
CA SER A 6 16.55 -11.46 -3.54
C SER A 6 18.03 -11.86 -3.65
N GLY A 7 18.91 -10.95 -3.24
CA GLY A 7 20.37 -11.13 -3.32
C GLY A 7 20.99 -10.90 -4.70
N THR A 8 20.21 -10.56 -5.73
CA THR A 8 20.74 -10.25 -7.08
C THR A 8 21.02 -8.76 -7.29
N ALA A 9 21.78 -8.43 -8.35
CA ALA A 9 22.07 -7.04 -8.72
C ALA A 9 20.79 -6.25 -9.08
N ASN A 10 19.82 -6.88 -9.75
CA ASN A 10 18.56 -6.21 -10.11
C ASN A 10 17.69 -5.92 -8.88
N ASN A 11 17.65 -6.82 -7.90
CA ASN A 11 16.99 -6.57 -6.61
C ASN A 11 17.64 -5.37 -5.90
N THR A 12 18.97 -5.27 -5.94
CA THR A 12 19.70 -4.09 -5.43
C THR A 12 19.36 -2.80 -6.21
N LEU A 13 19.10 -2.87 -7.52
CA LEU A 13 18.66 -1.69 -8.30
C LEU A 13 17.27 -1.20 -7.84
N VAL A 14 16.35 -2.10 -7.53
CA VAL A 14 15.02 -1.74 -7.00
C VAL A 14 15.15 -1.13 -5.60
N GLN A 15 15.98 -1.72 -4.73
CA GLN A 15 16.29 -1.15 -3.41
C GLN A 15 16.77 0.31 -3.54
N ASN A 16 17.78 0.53 -4.41
CA ASN A 16 18.34 1.86 -4.63
C ASN A 16 17.31 2.83 -5.21
N PHE A 17 16.43 2.37 -6.10
CA PHE A 17 15.35 3.20 -6.63
C PHE A 17 14.39 3.67 -5.52
N ILE A 18 13.94 2.76 -4.65
CA ILE A 18 13.04 3.10 -3.53
C ILE A 18 13.76 4.06 -2.56
N LEU A 19 15.02 3.79 -2.22
CA LEU A 19 15.82 4.66 -1.35
C LEU A 19 16.01 6.06 -1.94
N ASP A 20 16.37 6.16 -3.23
CA ASP A 20 16.52 7.43 -3.95
C ASP A 20 15.18 8.19 -4.05
N TYR A 21 14.06 7.48 -4.21
CA TYR A 21 12.74 8.09 -4.20
C TYR A 21 12.42 8.79 -2.88
N PHE A 22 12.62 8.11 -1.75
CA PHE A 22 12.40 8.71 -0.43
C PHE A 22 13.45 9.77 -0.08
N ALA A 23 14.69 9.63 -0.57
CA ALA A 23 15.70 10.68 -0.45
C ALA A 23 15.25 11.96 -1.15
N LYS A 24 14.73 11.86 -2.38
CA LYS A 24 14.16 13.00 -3.12
C LYS A 24 12.92 13.59 -2.45
N LEU A 25 12.04 12.75 -1.90
CA LEU A 25 10.92 13.24 -1.10
C LEU A 25 11.42 14.06 0.09
N ASN A 26 12.41 13.55 0.83
CA ASN A 26 13.04 14.25 1.93
C ASN A 26 13.72 15.54 1.50
N GLU A 27 14.46 15.55 0.39
CA GLU A 27 15.04 16.78 -0.16
C GLU A 27 13.94 17.79 -0.50
N SER A 28 12.84 17.37 -1.12
CA SER A 28 11.71 18.27 -1.44
C SER A 28 10.93 18.74 -0.20
N SER A 29 10.85 17.90 0.84
CA SER A 29 10.24 18.20 2.14
C SER A 29 11.12 19.12 3.00
N LEU A 30 12.44 19.02 2.88
CA LEU A 30 13.46 19.81 3.59
C LEU A 30 13.93 21.04 2.82
N ALA A 31 13.65 21.16 1.51
CA ALA A 31 14.02 22.30 0.67
C ALA A 31 13.16 23.54 0.98
N GLY A 32 13.44 24.14 2.14
CA GLY A 32 13.17 25.53 2.45
C GLY A 32 14.24 26.49 1.93
N GLU A 33 15.27 26.01 1.23
CA GLU A 33 16.20 26.87 0.48
C GLU A 33 16.32 26.41 -0.97
N ASP A 34 16.25 27.38 -1.88
CA ASP A 34 16.33 27.19 -3.32
C ASP A 34 17.65 26.50 -3.70
N PHE A 35 17.59 25.21 -4.05
CA PHE A 35 18.70 24.55 -4.71
C PHE A 35 18.71 24.90 -6.20
N VAL A 36 19.56 25.86 -6.57
CA VAL A 36 19.82 26.21 -7.98
C VAL A 36 20.66 25.09 -8.60
N ILE A 37 20.06 24.34 -9.52
CA ILE A 37 20.79 23.39 -10.38
C ILE A 37 21.78 24.19 -11.24
N PRO A 38 23.10 23.92 -11.20
CA PRO A 38 24.04 24.52 -12.14
C PRO A 38 23.70 24.02 -13.55
N THR A 39 23.11 24.87 -14.37
CA THR A 39 22.96 24.57 -15.79
C THR A 39 24.36 24.53 -16.39
N ARG A 40 24.68 23.45 -17.10
CA ARG A 40 25.87 23.40 -17.95
C ARG A 40 25.86 24.63 -18.87
N PRO A 41 26.98 25.34 -19.03
CA PRO A 41 27.01 26.48 -19.92
C PRO A 41 26.85 25.99 -21.36
N GLY A 42 25.74 26.39 -21.99
CA GLY A 42 25.57 26.33 -23.44
C GLY A 42 24.59 25.29 -23.97
N VAL A 43 23.29 25.50 -23.75
CA VAL A 43 22.27 25.10 -24.74
C VAL A 43 21.19 26.18 -24.79
N ILE A 44 21.13 26.90 -25.90
CA ILE A 44 20.01 27.77 -26.26
C ILE A 44 18.97 26.88 -26.97
N THR A 45 17.77 26.71 -26.42
CA THR A 45 16.64 26.15 -27.17
C THR A 45 15.44 27.08 -27.13
N GLY A 46 15.00 27.49 -28.32
CA GLY A 46 13.88 28.39 -28.56
C GLY A 46 12.50 27.82 -28.21
N SER A 47 11.54 28.72 -28.07
CA SER A 47 10.18 28.45 -27.62
C SER A 47 9.32 27.80 -28.70
N SER A 48 8.67 26.67 -28.38
CA SER A 48 7.51 26.15 -29.11
C SER A 48 6.29 26.04 -28.18
N ALA A 49 5.08 26.24 -28.71
CA ALA A 49 3.83 26.22 -27.96
C ALA A 49 3.51 24.86 -27.31
N ALA A 50 4.11 23.76 -27.79
CA ALA A 50 3.99 22.43 -27.17
C ALA A 50 4.71 22.35 -25.80
N ASN A 51 5.80 23.10 -25.62
CA ASN A 51 6.49 23.23 -24.34
C ASN A 51 5.70 24.06 -23.33
N LYS A 52 4.87 25.02 -23.77
CA LYS A 52 4.03 25.82 -22.87
C LYS A 52 2.90 25.01 -22.23
N LYS A 53 2.28 24.06 -22.95
CA LYS A 53 1.21 23.20 -22.40
C LYS A 53 1.72 22.11 -21.46
N ARG A 54 2.91 21.54 -21.73
CA ARG A 54 3.59 20.61 -20.79
C ARG A 54 4.09 21.36 -19.55
N ASN A 55 4.61 22.57 -19.70
CA ASN A 55 5.01 23.40 -18.56
C ASN A 55 3.82 23.86 -17.71
N SER A 56 2.66 24.18 -18.28
CA SER A 56 1.50 24.62 -17.46
C SER A 56 0.88 23.49 -16.64
N HIS A 57 0.91 22.24 -17.13
CA HIS A 57 0.47 21.07 -16.35
C HIS A 57 1.52 20.68 -15.30
N ALA A 58 2.82 20.73 -15.64
CA ALA A 58 3.90 20.54 -14.68
C ALA A 58 3.96 21.67 -13.62
N GLU A 59 3.62 22.91 -13.96
CA GLU A 59 3.55 24.05 -13.03
C GLU A 59 2.33 23.98 -12.10
N SER A 60 1.20 23.41 -12.55
CA SER A 60 0.02 23.22 -11.69
C SER A 60 0.20 22.04 -10.73
N VAL A 61 0.85 20.96 -11.18
CA VAL A 61 1.31 19.85 -10.33
C VAL A 61 2.39 20.35 -9.36
N ASN A 62 3.41 21.11 -9.80
CA ASN A 62 4.44 21.69 -8.92
C ASN A 62 3.93 22.74 -7.93
N LYS A 63 2.73 23.30 -8.12
CA LYS A 63 2.10 24.22 -7.15
C LYS A 63 1.38 23.49 -6.02
N LEU A 64 1.01 22.22 -6.22
CA LEU A 64 0.41 21.34 -5.21
C LEU A 64 1.46 20.77 -4.23
N TYR A 65 2.75 20.78 -4.60
CA TYR A 65 3.83 20.13 -3.85
C TYR A 65 4.90 21.10 -3.31
N ARG A 66 4.63 22.42 -3.26
CA ARG A 66 5.53 23.38 -2.61
C ARG A 66 5.10 23.66 -1.18
N ARG A 67 6.06 23.57 -0.27
CA ARG A 67 5.90 24.00 1.13
C ARG A 67 5.58 25.50 1.20
N ALA A 68 4.67 25.88 2.09
CA ALA A 68 4.55 27.28 2.50
C ALA A 68 5.83 27.69 3.26
N PRO A 69 6.38 28.90 3.04
CA PRO A 69 7.57 29.36 3.78
C PRO A 69 7.34 29.32 5.29
N GLY A 70 8.26 28.66 6.03
CA GLY A 70 8.26 28.65 7.50
C GLY A 70 7.62 27.42 8.21
N VAL A 71 7.27 26.35 7.49
CA VAL A 71 6.78 25.11 8.12
C VAL A 71 7.98 24.22 8.52
N PRO A 72 8.08 23.67 9.74
CA PRO A 72 9.06 22.64 10.12
C PRO A 72 8.51 21.22 9.88
N GLY A 73 9.39 20.22 9.65
CA GLY A 73 9.03 18.83 9.30
C GLY A 73 10.25 17.92 9.39
N THR A 74 10.05 16.62 9.63
CA THR A 74 11.13 15.68 9.99
C THR A 74 11.64 14.84 8.82
N GLY A 75 10.94 14.85 7.68
CA GLY A 75 11.17 13.91 6.59
C GLY A 75 10.81 12.46 6.97
N TRP A 76 10.99 11.54 6.03
CA TRP A 76 10.88 10.10 6.24
C TRP A 76 12.16 9.56 6.86
N HIS A 77 12.04 8.93 8.03
CA HIS A 77 13.11 8.17 8.65
C HIS A 77 13.25 6.80 7.97
N VAL A 78 14.45 6.45 7.54
CA VAL A 78 14.75 5.21 6.83
C VAL A 78 15.48 4.23 7.75
N GLU A 79 14.97 3.02 7.86
CA GLU A 79 15.66 1.87 8.44
C GLU A 79 15.89 0.83 7.32
N VAL A 80 17.16 0.46 7.13
CA VAL A 80 17.57 -0.59 6.18
C VAL A 80 17.92 -1.82 7.01
N ASP A 81 17.08 -2.85 6.92
CA ASP A 81 17.23 -4.10 7.68
C ASP A 81 17.84 -5.17 6.78
N ARG A 82 19.18 -5.21 6.74
CA ARG A 82 19.96 -6.12 5.89
C ARG A 82 20.51 -7.29 6.70
N PHE A 83 20.28 -8.51 6.20
CA PHE A 83 20.73 -9.75 6.83
C PHE A 83 21.03 -10.83 5.79
N GLU A 84 21.70 -11.91 6.20
CA GLU A 84 21.91 -13.09 5.36
C GLU A 84 21.12 -14.27 5.91
N HIS A 85 20.57 -15.09 5.01
CA HIS A 85 19.89 -16.33 5.37
C HIS A 85 20.18 -17.42 4.34
N ASN A 86 20.16 -18.67 4.77
CA ASN A 86 20.28 -19.81 3.86
C ASN A 86 18.97 -20.03 3.09
N THR A 87 19.07 -20.29 1.79
CA THR A 87 17.96 -20.74 0.96
C THR A 87 18.29 -22.12 0.39
N PRO A 88 17.35 -22.82 -0.28
CA PRO A 88 17.65 -24.05 -1.01
C PRO A 88 18.82 -23.94 -2.00
N TYR A 89 19.15 -22.72 -2.45
CA TYR A 89 20.24 -22.43 -3.40
C TYR A 89 21.44 -21.74 -2.75
N GLY A 90 21.61 -21.92 -1.44
CA GLY A 90 22.71 -21.39 -0.64
C GLY A 90 22.39 -20.03 0.01
N PRO A 91 23.38 -19.42 0.68
CA PRO A 91 23.17 -18.16 1.36
C PRO A 91 22.80 -17.04 0.39
N ARG A 92 21.86 -16.20 0.79
CA ARG A 92 21.45 -14.97 0.09
C ARG A 92 21.38 -13.83 1.09
N THR A 93 21.64 -12.62 0.60
CA THR A 93 21.45 -11.39 1.37
C THR A 93 20.06 -10.83 1.08
N PHE A 94 19.33 -10.54 2.14
CA PHE A 94 18.01 -9.93 2.11
C PHE A 94 18.09 -8.52 2.70
N THR A 95 17.21 -7.61 2.28
CA THR A 95 17.18 -6.24 2.77
C THR A 95 15.74 -5.70 2.82
N ASN A 96 15.12 -5.69 3.99
CA ASN A 96 13.85 -4.96 4.15
C ASN A 96 14.11 -3.46 4.21
N LEU A 97 13.20 -2.66 3.64
CA LEU A 97 13.25 -1.21 3.69
C LEU A 97 12.05 -0.67 4.46
N VAL A 98 12.31 0.07 5.54
CA VAL A 98 11.26 0.62 6.41
C VAL A 98 11.35 2.14 6.43
N PHE A 99 10.24 2.80 6.11
CA PHE A 99 10.11 4.25 6.06
C PHE A 99 9.08 4.69 7.09
N THR A 100 9.49 5.50 8.07
CA THR A 100 8.62 5.97 9.15
C THR A 100 8.55 7.49 9.15
N LYS A 101 7.36 8.06 9.05
CA LYS A 101 7.23 9.52 8.91
C LYS A 101 7.54 10.28 10.20
N ASN A 102 7.05 9.81 11.35
CA ASN A 102 7.46 10.29 12.67
C ASN A 102 8.02 9.14 13.51
N PRO A 103 9.35 8.95 13.60
CA PRO A 103 9.95 7.85 14.36
C PRO A 103 9.74 7.94 15.88
N ASN A 104 9.29 9.09 16.39
CA ASN A 104 8.96 9.28 17.80
C ASN A 104 7.50 8.92 18.13
N ALA A 105 6.65 8.68 17.13
CA ALA A 105 5.28 8.24 17.35
C ALA A 105 5.26 6.85 17.97
N GLU A 106 4.45 6.68 19.00
CA GLU A 106 4.35 5.41 19.73
C GLU A 106 3.62 4.36 18.89
N ASN A 107 2.63 4.82 18.12
CA ASN A 107 1.73 4.02 17.31
C ASN A 107 1.97 4.22 15.82
N ARG A 108 1.66 3.20 15.03
CA ARG A 108 1.91 3.15 13.58
C ARG A 108 0.73 2.52 12.85
N LEU A 109 0.20 3.23 11.86
CA LEU A 109 -0.50 2.65 10.74
C LEU A 109 0.56 2.16 9.75
N VAL A 110 0.67 0.86 9.58
CA VAL A 110 1.66 0.23 8.70
C VAL A 110 1.01 -0.13 7.38
N PHE A 111 1.62 0.29 6.27
CA PHE A 111 1.37 -0.26 4.95
C PHE A 111 2.57 -1.06 4.48
N ALA A 112 2.35 -2.21 3.84
CA ALA A 112 3.43 -3.06 3.38
C ALA A 112 3.13 -3.72 2.03
N ALA A 113 4.20 -4.08 1.32
CA ALA A 113 4.23 -4.95 0.15
C ALA A 113 5.63 -5.56 0.06
N HIS A 114 5.80 -6.66 -0.66
CA HIS A 114 7.13 -7.17 -0.97
C HIS A 114 7.65 -6.60 -2.30
N TYR A 115 8.96 -6.34 -2.38
CA TYR A 115 9.59 -5.79 -3.58
C TYR A 115 10.51 -6.78 -4.28
N ASP A 116 10.70 -8.00 -3.78
CA ASP A 116 11.35 -9.06 -4.55
C ASP A 116 10.38 -9.60 -5.62
N SER A 117 10.88 -10.51 -6.46
CA SER A 117 10.08 -11.23 -7.44
C SER A 117 10.55 -12.68 -7.45
N LYS A 118 9.62 -13.60 -7.65
CA LYS A 118 9.90 -15.03 -7.62
C LYS A 118 11.11 -15.43 -8.44
N TYR A 119 12.00 -16.19 -7.81
CA TYR A 119 12.97 -16.99 -8.54
C TYR A 119 12.27 -18.22 -9.09
N PHE A 120 12.46 -18.45 -10.38
CA PHE A 120 12.17 -19.72 -10.98
C PHE A 120 13.50 -20.32 -11.42
N PRO A 121 13.78 -21.60 -11.14
CA PRO A 121 14.98 -22.25 -11.61
C PRO A 121 14.88 -22.60 -13.10
N PRO A 122 16.01 -22.63 -13.83
CA PRO A 122 16.06 -23.19 -15.19
C PRO A 122 15.44 -24.60 -15.23
N SER A 123 14.63 -24.87 -16.25
CA SER A 123 13.91 -26.12 -16.43
C SER A 123 14.10 -26.62 -17.87
N ASP A 124 14.23 -27.95 -18.04
CA ASP A 124 14.27 -28.62 -19.35
C ASP A 124 12.96 -28.46 -20.13
N ASP A 125 11.86 -28.19 -19.42
CA ASP A 125 10.57 -27.85 -20.00
C ASP A 125 10.56 -26.38 -20.44
N LEU A 126 10.66 -26.15 -21.75
CA LEU A 126 10.70 -24.81 -22.34
C LEU A 126 9.40 -24.00 -22.15
N SER A 127 8.32 -24.64 -21.69
CA SER A 127 7.08 -23.96 -21.31
C SER A 127 7.12 -23.42 -19.86
N LYS A 128 8.14 -23.79 -19.09
CA LYS A 128 8.37 -23.41 -17.69
C LYS A 128 9.61 -22.53 -17.50
N VAL A 129 10.31 -22.13 -18.56
CA VAL A 129 11.60 -21.44 -18.41
C VAL A 129 11.42 -20.01 -17.92
N ASN A 130 11.73 -19.84 -16.65
CA ASN A 130 12.03 -18.57 -16.05
C ASN A 130 13.36 -18.81 -15.30
N GLY A 131 14.42 -18.04 -15.57
CA GLY A 131 15.55 -17.90 -14.64
C GLY A 131 16.92 -18.46 -15.02
N GLY A 132 17.14 -18.86 -16.27
CA GLY A 132 18.51 -18.93 -16.82
C GLY A 132 18.94 -17.57 -17.39
N ASP A 133 20.26 -17.33 -17.50
CA ASP A 133 20.86 -16.10 -18.05
C ASP A 133 20.31 -15.72 -19.46
N ASP A 134 19.64 -16.65 -20.15
CA ASP A 134 19.14 -16.52 -21.53
C ASP A 134 17.61 -16.65 -21.71
N THR A 135 16.79 -16.55 -20.65
CA THR A 135 15.30 -16.59 -20.79
C THR A 135 14.61 -15.36 -20.23
N LEU A 136 13.56 -14.89 -20.94
CA LEU A 136 12.80 -13.68 -20.57
C LEU A 136 12.34 -13.80 -19.11
N PRO A 137 12.83 -12.94 -18.20
CA PRO A 137 12.77 -13.28 -16.80
C PRO A 137 11.43 -12.81 -16.18
N PHE A 138 10.89 -13.57 -15.22
CA PHE A 138 9.61 -13.27 -14.54
C PHE A 138 9.66 -11.93 -13.82
N VAL A 139 8.85 -10.98 -14.31
CA VAL A 139 8.86 -9.59 -13.88
C VAL A 139 8.07 -9.35 -12.60
N ALA A 140 6.95 -10.07 -12.44
CA ALA A 140 6.07 -9.99 -11.30
C ALA A 140 5.45 -8.58 -11.20
N ALA A 141 4.60 -8.23 -12.17
CA ALA A 141 4.01 -6.91 -12.28
C ALA A 141 2.93 -6.67 -11.20
N THR A 142 2.04 -7.63 -11.01
CA THR A 142 1.04 -7.60 -9.94
C THR A 142 1.62 -7.99 -8.59
N ASP A 143 2.76 -8.68 -8.61
CA ASP A 143 3.33 -9.48 -7.53
C ASP A 143 4.75 -8.97 -7.16
N SER A 144 4.91 -8.17 -6.11
CA SER A 144 4.09 -6.96 -5.97
C SER A 144 4.64 -5.63 -6.57
N ALA A 145 5.00 -5.54 -7.86
CA ALA A 145 5.48 -4.24 -8.41
C ALA A 145 4.43 -3.12 -8.36
N ALA A 146 3.17 -3.43 -8.69
CA ALA A 146 2.07 -2.47 -8.63
C ALA A 146 1.72 -2.06 -7.18
N PRO A 147 1.61 -2.97 -6.20
CA PRO A 147 1.57 -2.59 -4.78
C PRO A 147 2.73 -1.69 -4.34
N CYS A 148 3.97 -2.00 -4.71
CA CYS A 148 5.10 -1.13 -4.41
C CYS A 148 4.89 0.30 -4.95
N ALA A 149 4.40 0.44 -6.20
CA ALA A 149 4.10 1.73 -6.79
C ALA A 149 2.96 2.47 -6.06
N ILE A 150 1.92 1.76 -5.61
CA ILE A 150 0.83 2.32 -4.79
C ILE A 150 1.37 2.87 -3.47
N LEU A 151 2.31 2.19 -2.82
CA LEU A 151 2.92 2.64 -1.58
C LEU A 151 3.82 3.87 -1.77
N LEU A 152 4.62 3.91 -2.84
CA LEU A 152 5.41 5.09 -3.21
C LEU A 152 4.50 6.31 -3.45
N ASP A 153 3.41 6.08 -4.15
CA ASP A 153 2.42 7.10 -4.43
C ASP A 153 1.69 7.60 -3.17
N LEU A 154 1.34 6.69 -2.25
CA LEU A 154 0.79 7.03 -0.93
C LEU A 154 1.74 7.96 -0.18
N ALA A 155 3.02 7.62 -0.14
CA ALA A 155 4.05 8.42 0.52
C ALA A 155 4.13 9.82 -0.08
N ALA A 156 4.27 9.94 -1.40
CA ALA A 156 4.40 11.23 -2.07
C ALA A 156 3.14 12.09 -1.99
N SER A 157 1.96 11.48 -2.12
CA SER A 157 0.68 12.19 -2.11
C SER A 157 0.35 12.78 -0.75
N LEU A 158 0.76 12.11 0.33
CA LEU A 158 0.45 12.51 1.69
C LEU A 158 1.62 13.19 2.41
N ASP A 159 2.81 13.25 1.81
CA ASP A 159 4.05 13.75 2.42
C ASP A 159 3.85 15.10 3.15
N ALA A 160 3.32 16.09 2.41
CA ALA A 160 3.07 17.43 2.94
C ALA A 160 1.95 17.47 3.99
N ALA A 161 0.94 16.60 3.88
CA ALA A 161 -0.14 16.51 4.85
C ALA A 161 0.34 15.91 6.18
N LEU A 162 1.21 14.92 6.11
CA LEU A 162 1.82 14.25 7.26
C LEU A 162 2.83 15.14 8.00
N ASP A 163 3.43 16.13 7.32
CA ASP A 163 4.29 17.15 7.94
C ASP A 163 3.52 18.31 8.59
N GLN A 164 2.18 18.34 8.50
CA GLN A 164 1.42 19.48 9.04
C GLN A 164 1.54 19.53 10.58
N PRO A 165 1.90 20.70 11.16
CA PRO A 165 2.14 20.85 12.60
C PRO A 165 0.88 20.77 13.48
N LYS A 166 -0.26 20.25 12.96
CA LYS A 166 -1.55 20.20 13.66
C LYS A 166 -1.64 19.14 14.76
N ARG A 167 -0.60 18.35 14.99
CA ARG A 167 -0.47 17.47 16.16
C ARG A 167 -0.04 18.19 17.43
N ARG A 168 0.37 19.45 17.32
CA ARG A 168 0.62 20.29 18.50
C ARG A 168 -0.69 20.84 19.03
N SER A 169 -1.41 20.02 19.79
CA SER A 169 -2.48 20.45 20.71
C SER A 169 -2.01 21.46 21.78
N GLY A 170 -0.75 21.88 21.75
CA GLY A 170 -0.11 22.61 22.85
C GLY A 170 0.16 21.73 24.06
N THR A 171 -0.15 20.42 24.00
CA THR A 171 0.15 19.44 25.05
C THR A 171 1.13 18.38 24.52
N PRO A 172 2.03 17.84 25.37
CA PRO A 172 2.91 16.73 25.01
C PRO A 172 2.19 15.50 24.47
N GLU A 173 0.89 15.35 24.78
CA GLU A 173 0.04 14.21 24.40
C GLU A 173 -0.36 14.21 22.92
N GLY A 174 -0.44 15.38 22.26
CA GLY A 174 -0.77 15.46 20.83
C GLY A 174 0.38 15.06 19.91
N ASP A 175 1.64 15.27 20.34
CA ASP A 175 2.83 14.90 19.57
C ASP A 175 3.13 13.38 19.59
N MET A 176 2.35 12.59 20.35
CA MET A 176 2.48 11.13 20.54
C MET A 176 1.47 10.29 19.72
N GLU A 177 0.78 10.89 18.75
CA GLU A 177 -0.21 10.24 17.88
C GLU A 177 0.37 9.22 16.87
N THR A 178 -0.47 8.29 16.41
CA THR A 178 -0.19 7.28 15.38
C THR A 178 0.45 7.86 14.12
N THR A 179 1.62 7.38 13.68
CA THR A 179 2.25 7.82 12.42
C THR A 179 1.98 6.86 11.26
N LEU A 180 2.30 7.29 10.05
CA LEU A 180 2.39 6.39 8.88
C LEU A 180 3.77 5.74 8.84
N GLN A 181 3.80 4.43 8.65
CA GLN A 181 4.98 3.65 8.35
C GLN A 181 4.73 2.80 7.09
N ILE A 182 5.73 2.73 6.21
CA ILE A 182 5.68 1.96 4.97
C ILE A 182 6.84 0.95 5.00
N ILE A 183 6.55 -0.30 4.69
CA ILE A 183 7.53 -1.39 4.64
C ILE A 183 7.56 -1.99 3.24
N PHE A 184 8.76 -2.17 2.70
CA PHE A 184 9.01 -2.98 1.52
C PHE A 184 9.81 -4.20 1.95
N PHE A 185 9.16 -5.37 1.99
CA PHE A 185 9.82 -6.63 2.37
C PHE A 185 10.66 -7.20 1.23
N ASP A 186 11.72 -7.90 1.58
CA ASP A 186 12.54 -8.68 0.64
C ASP A 186 12.45 -10.16 0.97
N GLY A 187 12.43 -11.00 -0.06
CA GLY A 187 12.35 -12.44 0.09
C GLY A 187 11.02 -12.91 0.68
N GLU A 188 9.92 -12.36 0.21
CA GLU A 188 8.60 -12.97 0.44
C GLU A 188 8.58 -14.36 -0.22
N GLU A 189 9.12 -14.43 -1.44
CA GLU A 189 8.97 -15.58 -2.30
C GLU A 189 9.84 -16.76 -1.88
N ALA A 190 9.26 -17.95 -2.02
CA ALA A 190 10.02 -19.19 -1.97
C ALA A 190 11.00 -19.27 -3.16
N PHE A 191 12.23 -19.72 -2.90
CA PHE A 191 13.21 -19.98 -3.96
C PHE A 191 12.95 -21.30 -4.69
N ASP A 192 12.41 -22.31 -4.00
CA ASP A 192 12.04 -23.59 -4.57
C ASP A 192 10.57 -23.91 -4.27
N GLN A 193 10.29 -24.45 -3.08
CA GLN A 193 8.95 -24.85 -2.66
C GLN A 193 8.53 -24.02 -1.45
N TRP A 194 7.34 -23.43 -1.53
CA TRP A 194 6.78 -22.69 -0.42
C TRP A 194 6.62 -23.58 0.81
N THR A 195 7.42 -23.30 1.83
CA THR A 195 7.42 -24.01 3.11
C THR A 195 7.66 -23.02 4.24
N HIS A 196 7.53 -23.46 5.49
CA HIS A 196 7.89 -22.62 6.64
C HIS A 196 9.34 -22.10 6.58
N ASP A 197 10.28 -22.82 5.97
CA ASP A 197 11.69 -22.42 5.96
C ASP A 197 12.14 -21.79 4.62
N ASP A 198 11.32 -21.91 3.57
CA ASP A 198 11.55 -21.32 2.25
C ASP A 198 10.36 -20.44 1.83
N SER A 199 10.18 -19.35 2.58
CA SER A 199 9.25 -18.25 2.31
C SER A 199 9.43 -17.16 3.36
N LEU A 200 8.89 -15.97 3.12
CA LEU A 200 8.70 -14.92 4.14
C LEU A 200 9.99 -14.58 4.90
N TYR A 201 11.14 -14.63 4.23
CA TYR A 201 12.45 -14.45 4.83
C TYR A 201 12.54 -13.07 5.50
N GLY A 202 12.17 -12.02 4.77
CA GLY A 202 12.19 -10.63 5.22
C GLY A 202 11.24 -10.36 6.38
N SER A 203 9.98 -10.74 6.23
CA SER A 203 8.95 -10.50 7.25
C SER A 203 9.19 -11.30 8.53
N LYS A 204 9.64 -12.56 8.45
CA LYS A 204 10.04 -13.35 9.64
C LYS A 204 11.17 -12.68 10.40
N HIS A 205 12.23 -12.26 9.69
CA HIS A 205 13.37 -11.57 10.30
C HIS A 205 12.95 -10.26 10.97
N LEU A 206 12.17 -9.42 10.26
CA LEU A 206 11.77 -8.11 10.79
C LEU A 206 10.83 -8.26 12.00
N ALA A 207 9.91 -9.22 11.96
CA ALA A 207 9.02 -9.49 13.09
C ALA A 207 9.79 -9.94 14.33
N ASP A 208 10.75 -10.86 14.20
CA ASP A 208 11.60 -11.28 15.31
C ASP A 208 12.46 -10.13 15.85
N LYS A 209 13.08 -9.35 14.96
CA LYS A 209 13.85 -8.15 15.33
C LYS A 209 13.01 -7.17 16.14
N TRP A 210 11.78 -6.90 15.72
CA TRP A 210 10.89 -5.95 16.39
C TRP A 210 10.26 -6.49 17.67
N LEU A 211 10.07 -7.81 17.77
CA LEU A 211 9.66 -8.47 19.01
C LEU A 211 10.72 -8.27 20.10
N ASN A 212 12.00 -8.34 19.72
CA ASN A 212 13.13 -8.19 20.64
C ASN A 212 13.55 -6.72 20.88
N ARG A 213 12.98 -5.76 20.14
CA ARG A 213 13.27 -4.32 20.29
C ARG A 213 12.32 -3.68 21.29
N ILE A 214 12.82 -3.42 22.50
CA ILE A 214 12.06 -2.70 23.54
C ILE A 214 12.15 -1.18 23.33
N VAL A 215 11.00 -0.50 23.38
CA VAL A 215 10.87 0.96 23.28
C VAL A 215 10.08 1.53 24.46
N PRO A 216 10.39 2.77 24.91
CA PRO A 216 9.59 3.47 25.92
C PRO A 216 8.16 3.74 25.43
N ARG A 217 7.20 3.79 26.36
CA ARG A 217 5.79 4.13 26.10
C ARG A 217 5.22 5.08 27.13
N SER A 218 4.40 6.01 26.67
CA SER A 218 3.49 6.81 27.47
C SER A 218 2.29 5.97 27.93
N ARG A 219 1.59 6.45 28.97
CA ARG A 219 0.35 5.81 29.45
C ARG A 219 -0.82 5.96 28.45
N THR A 220 -0.69 6.83 27.46
CA THR A 220 -1.71 7.17 26.47
C THR A 220 -1.58 6.39 25.16
N ALA A 221 -0.49 5.62 24.97
CA ALA A 221 -0.39 4.68 23.84
C ALA A 221 -1.57 3.69 23.87
N THR A 222 -2.24 3.52 22.73
CA THR A 222 -3.16 2.39 22.54
C THR A 222 -2.35 1.09 22.60
N GLY A 223 -2.92 0.02 23.19
CA GLY A 223 -2.22 -1.26 23.36
C GLY A 223 -1.83 -1.53 24.82
N ARG A 224 -2.40 -2.60 25.37
CA ARG A 224 -2.45 -2.97 26.80
C ARG A 224 -1.08 -3.11 27.48
N ASN A 225 -0.92 -2.42 28.60
CA ASN A 225 -0.59 -2.96 29.95
C ASN A 225 -0.05 -1.90 30.92
N GLY A 226 -0.34 -0.60 30.75
CA GLY A 226 0.01 0.42 31.75
C GLY A 226 1.50 0.49 32.15
N GLY A 227 2.36 -0.16 31.38
CA GLY A 227 3.80 -0.23 31.57
C GLY A 227 4.49 0.90 30.82
N SER A 228 5.69 1.28 31.26
CA SER A 228 6.46 2.37 30.67
C SER A 228 7.25 1.97 29.41
N SER A 229 7.06 0.75 28.89
CA SER A 229 7.76 0.21 27.72
C SER A 229 7.01 -0.96 27.10
N SER A 230 7.22 -1.19 25.81
CA SER A 230 6.76 -2.38 25.07
C SER A 230 7.75 -2.79 23.99
N ASN A 231 7.58 -3.97 23.39
CA ASN A 231 8.29 -4.28 22.15
C ASN A 231 7.77 -3.40 20.99
N TYR A 232 8.53 -3.35 19.90
CA TYR A 232 8.21 -2.50 18.76
C TYR A 232 7.02 -3.04 17.94
N ILE A 233 6.72 -4.34 18.03
CA ILE A 233 5.53 -4.97 17.42
C ILE A 233 4.24 -4.38 17.99
N GLU A 234 4.18 -4.18 19.31
CA GLU A 234 2.99 -3.68 20.02
C GLU A 234 2.57 -2.26 19.63
N GLY A 235 3.36 -1.52 18.84
CA GLY A 235 2.96 -0.19 18.34
C GLY A 235 2.39 -0.20 16.94
N ILE A 236 2.20 -1.37 16.33
CA ILE A 236 1.47 -1.48 15.07
C ILE A 236 -0.02 -1.55 15.39
N GLU A 237 -0.76 -0.47 15.11
CA GLU A 237 -2.21 -0.42 15.36
C GLU A 237 -3.00 -1.18 14.29
N LEU A 238 -2.56 -1.05 13.05
CA LEU A 238 -3.10 -1.77 11.91
C LEU A 238 -1.97 -2.01 10.91
N PHE A 239 -1.88 -3.25 10.43
CA PHE A 239 -0.96 -3.66 9.38
C PHE A 239 -1.73 -3.95 8.11
N VAL A 240 -1.60 -3.07 7.12
CA VAL A 240 -2.26 -3.18 5.80
C VAL A 240 -1.25 -3.76 4.81
N LEU A 241 -1.48 -5.01 4.37
CA LEU A 241 -0.61 -5.69 3.41
C LEU A 241 -1.26 -5.69 2.03
N LEU A 242 -0.56 -5.17 1.01
CA LEU A 242 -1.03 -5.14 -0.37
C LEU A 242 -0.27 -6.17 -1.17
N ASP A 243 -1.00 -7.08 -1.83
CA ASP A 243 -0.40 -8.06 -2.73
C ASP A 243 -1.32 -8.44 -3.90
N LEU A 244 -0.72 -8.87 -5.02
CA LEU A 244 -1.35 -9.29 -6.27
C LEU A 244 -2.34 -8.26 -6.85
N LEU A 245 -2.05 -6.97 -6.71
CA LEU A 245 -2.91 -5.88 -7.19
C LEU A 245 -2.49 -5.37 -8.57
N GLY A 246 -3.43 -4.74 -9.27
CA GLY A 246 -3.19 -4.01 -10.52
C GLY A 246 -3.77 -4.68 -11.77
N ALA A 247 -4.15 -5.96 -11.69
CA ALA A 247 -4.95 -6.61 -12.71
C ALA A 247 -6.44 -6.20 -12.61
N GLU A 248 -7.13 -6.21 -13.74
CA GLU A 248 -8.60 -6.16 -13.77
C GLU A 248 -9.18 -7.40 -13.08
N GLY A 249 -10.42 -7.31 -12.58
CA GLY A 249 -11.08 -8.51 -12.08
C GLY A 249 -10.89 -8.78 -10.58
N ALA A 250 -10.05 -8.02 -9.86
CA ALA A 250 -9.81 -8.23 -8.44
C ALA A 250 -11.11 -8.19 -7.60
N SER A 251 -11.17 -9.10 -6.64
CA SER A 251 -12.22 -9.21 -5.62
C SER A 251 -11.53 -9.50 -4.29
N ILE A 252 -11.51 -8.52 -3.40
CA ILE A 252 -10.87 -8.62 -2.09
C ILE A 252 -11.93 -9.02 -1.05
N PRO A 253 -11.85 -10.20 -0.43
CA PRO A 253 -12.74 -10.59 0.64
C PRO A 253 -12.26 -10.06 2.00
N ASN A 254 -13.12 -10.13 3.01
CA ASN A 254 -12.71 -9.90 4.39
C ASN A 254 -12.09 -11.17 4.98
N PHE A 255 -10.77 -11.17 5.20
CA PHE A 255 -10.05 -12.31 5.79
C PHE A 255 -10.14 -12.39 7.31
N PHE A 256 -10.34 -11.25 7.98
CA PHE A 256 -10.06 -11.11 9.41
C PHE A 256 -11.18 -10.36 10.13
N SER A 257 -11.94 -11.06 10.98
CA SER A 257 -13.06 -10.49 11.73
C SER A 257 -12.62 -9.33 12.64
N SER A 258 -11.43 -9.42 13.24
CA SER A 258 -10.86 -8.41 14.14
C SER A 258 -10.61 -7.05 13.47
N THR A 259 -10.46 -7.03 12.15
CA THR A 259 -10.18 -5.83 11.34
C THR A 259 -11.25 -5.62 10.26
N GLN A 260 -12.41 -6.26 10.41
CA GLN A 260 -13.56 -6.06 9.51
C GLN A 260 -13.96 -4.58 9.40
N TRP A 261 -13.78 -3.80 10.47
CA TRP A 261 -14.01 -2.36 10.46
C TRP A 261 -13.12 -1.63 9.42
N ALA A 262 -11.86 -2.05 9.26
CA ALA A 262 -10.93 -1.46 8.30
C ALA A 262 -11.36 -1.81 6.86
N HIS A 263 -11.74 -3.08 6.65
CA HIS A 263 -12.30 -3.53 5.38
C HIS A 263 -13.56 -2.73 5.01
N ARG A 264 -14.55 -2.66 5.91
CA ARG A 264 -15.80 -1.91 5.68
C ARG A 264 -15.54 -0.42 5.47
N HIS A 265 -14.56 0.15 6.15
CA HIS A 265 -14.16 1.54 5.95
C HIS A 265 -13.59 1.76 4.53
N ALA A 266 -12.72 0.86 4.05
CA ALA A 266 -12.23 0.89 2.68
C ALA A 266 -13.36 0.71 1.65
N MET A 267 -14.33 -0.17 1.90
CA MET A 267 -15.55 -0.29 1.06
C MET A 267 -16.36 1.02 1.02
N SER A 268 -16.53 1.69 2.16
CA SER A 268 -17.23 2.97 2.24
C SER A 268 -16.49 4.07 1.46
N ILE A 269 -15.15 4.10 1.55
CA ILE A 269 -14.30 5.00 0.76
C ILE A 269 -14.49 4.71 -0.73
N GLU A 270 -14.44 3.44 -1.12
CA GLU A 270 -14.67 3.02 -2.49
C GLU A 270 -16.06 3.50 -2.97
N LYS A 271 -17.13 3.31 -2.21
CA LYS A 271 -18.45 3.83 -2.57
C LYS A 271 -18.45 5.36 -2.75
N ARG A 272 -17.86 6.11 -1.83
CA ARG A 272 -17.86 7.59 -1.90
C ARG A 272 -17.05 8.13 -3.07
N LEU A 273 -15.89 7.53 -3.37
CA LEU A 273 -15.09 7.88 -4.54
C LEU A 273 -15.84 7.58 -5.84
N TRP A 274 -16.69 6.55 -5.85
CA TRP A 274 -17.57 6.22 -6.98
C TRP A 274 -18.63 7.27 -7.20
N GLU A 275 -19.40 7.59 -6.14
CA GLU A 275 -20.44 8.61 -6.16
C GLU A 275 -19.88 9.99 -6.57
N ALA A 276 -18.66 10.30 -6.14
CA ALA A 276 -17.94 11.52 -6.52
C ALA A 276 -17.37 11.50 -7.95
N LYS A 277 -17.50 10.39 -8.69
CA LYS A 277 -16.92 10.17 -10.03
C LYS A 277 -15.40 10.35 -10.04
N MET A 278 -14.75 9.99 -8.94
CA MET A 278 -13.30 10.09 -8.74
C MET A 278 -12.57 8.76 -8.94
N HIS A 279 -13.29 7.68 -9.24
CA HIS A 279 -12.69 6.43 -9.71
C HIS A 279 -12.36 6.50 -11.20
N GLY A 280 -11.26 5.85 -11.61
CA GLY A 280 -10.98 5.60 -13.02
C GLY A 280 -12.22 5.01 -13.71
N VAL A 281 -12.80 5.78 -14.63
CA VAL A 281 -14.22 5.70 -15.08
C VAL A 281 -14.56 4.43 -15.90
N GLN A 282 -13.79 3.35 -15.82
CA GLN A 282 -13.85 2.29 -16.84
C GLN A 282 -14.09 0.87 -16.30
N ILE A 283 -13.85 0.58 -15.02
CA ILE A 283 -13.86 -0.80 -14.51
C ILE A 283 -15.29 -1.28 -14.19
N MET A 284 -16.07 -0.47 -13.49
CA MET A 284 -17.46 -0.82 -13.11
C MET A 284 -18.43 -0.75 -14.28
N ASN A 285 -18.26 0.22 -15.20
CA ASN A 285 -19.09 0.32 -16.41
C ASN A 285 -18.97 -0.95 -17.28
N LYS A 286 -17.74 -1.48 -17.46
CA LYS A 286 -17.52 -2.71 -18.22
C LYS A 286 -18.06 -3.96 -17.51
N ARG A 287 -18.00 -4.03 -16.18
CA ARG A 287 -18.57 -5.16 -15.41
C ARG A 287 -20.10 -5.15 -15.43
N GLN A 288 -20.74 -3.98 -15.33
CA GLN A 288 -22.19 -3.85 -15.53
C GLN A 288 -22.60 -4.21 -16.96
N GLU A 289 -21.84 -3.81 -17.98
CA GLU A 289 -22.07 -4.20 -19.38
C GLU A 289 -21.89 -5.71 -19.60
N GLN A 290 -20.90 -6.36 -18.97
CA GLN A 290 -20.69 -7.81 -19.04
C GLN A 290 -21.82 -8.61 -18.37
N LYS A 291 -22.35 -8.11 -17.24
CA LYS A 291 -23.52 -8.69 -16.56
C LYS A 291 -24.80 -8.49 -17.35
N ALA A 292 -24.98 -7.31 -17.97
CA ALA A 292 -26.09 -7.03 -18.88
C ALA A 292 -26.02 -7.83 -20.20
N ALA A 293 -24.83 -8.29 -20.60
CA ALA A 293 -24.59 -9.07 -21.81
C ALA A 293 -24.74 -10.59 -21.63
N GLY A 294 -25.11 -11.09 -20.44
CA GLY A 294 -25.42 -12.50 -20.21
C GLY A 294 -24.24 -13.47 -20.33
N ALA A 295 -23.00 -13.01 -20.10
CA ALA A 295 -21.85 -13.91 -20.00
C ALA A 295 -21.98 -14.76 -18.72
N SER A 296 -21.84 -16.08 -18.85
CA SER A 296 -22.00 -17.05 -17.77
C SER A 296 -21.12 -16.71 -16.57
N VAL A 297 -21.74 -16.26 -15.49
CA VAL A 297 -21.13 -16.20 -14.17
C VAL A 297 -21.31 -17.59 -13.57
N ASP A 298 -20.21 -18.23 -13.16
CA ASP A 298 -20.23 -19.54 -12.52
C ASP A 298 -21.25 -19.59 -11.37
N GLU A 299 -22.01 -20.69 -11.35
CA GLU A 299 -23.13 -20.96 -10.44
C GLU A 299 -22.72 -20.87 -8.96
N GLN A 300 -22.86 -19.70 -8.34
CA GLN A 300 -22.89 -19.59 -6.87
C GLN A 300 -23.68 -18.39 -6.32
N SER A 301 -24.54 -17.76 -7.11
CA SER A 301 -25.36 -16.61 -6.66
C SER A 301 -26.84 -16.74 -7.02
N GLU A 302 -27.51 -17.78 -6.52
CA GLU A 302 -28.97 -17.82 -6.47
C GLU A 302 -29.49 -17.73 -5.04
N VAL A 303 -29.52 -16.51 -4.51
CA VAL A 303 -30.54 -16.02 -3.57
C VAL A 303 -30.66 -14.52 -3.82
N TYR A 304 -31.83 -13.91 -3.62
CA TYR A 304 -32.14 -12.47 -3.63
C TYR A 304 -32.96 -11.94 -4.82
N GLU A 305 -34.18 -12.46 -4.97
CA GLU A 305 -35.36 -11.67 -5.32
C GLU A 305 -36.49 -12.02 -4.33
N ASP A 306 -36.61 -11.32 -3.19
CA ASP A 306 -37.92 -11.27 -2.49
C ASP A 306 -38.12 -10.17 -1.40
N LEU A 307 -37.40 -9.04 -1.43
CA LEU A 307 -37.51 -8.05 -0.33
C LEU A 307 -37.83 -6.62 -0.77
N VAL A 308 -38.61 -6.44 -1.84
CA VAL A 308 -39.05 -5.11 -2.30
C VAL A 308 -40.33 -4.60 -1.61
N ASN A 309 -40.68 -5.12 -0.42
CA ASN A 309 -41.88 -4.66 0.29
C ASN A 309 -41.69 -4.68 1.81
N ARG A 310 -40.98 -3.70 2.38
CA ARG A 310 -41.31 -3.11 3.68
C ARG A 310 -40.58 -1.80 3.91
N GLY A 311 -41.34 -0.84 4.43
CA GLY A 311 -41.08 0.59 4.30
C GLY A 311 -40.20 1.20 5.38
N GLU A 312 -40.02 2.50 5.13
CA GLU A 312 -39.32 3.55 5.85
C GLU A 312 -39.65 3.58 7.34
N ASP A 313 -38.60 3.70 8.17
CA ASP A 313 -38.51 4.51 9.42
C ASP A 313 -37.43 3.91 10.35
N ASP A 314 -36.18 4.40 10.34
CA ASP A 314 -35.38 4.58 11.57
C ASP A 314 -34.13 5.47 11.37
N ASP A 315 -33.96 6.47 12.24
CA ASP A 315 -32.86 7.46 12.25
C ASP A 315 -31.65 6.93 13.04
N ASN A 316 -31.15 5.74 12.70
CA ASN A 316 -29.96 5.18 13.33
C ASN A 316 -28.83 5.02 12.31
N MET A 317 -27.71 5.69 12.58
CA MET A 317 -26.53 5.73 11.71
C MET A 317 -25.69 4.43 11.81
N ASP A 318 -26.35 3.26 11.80
CA ASP A 318 -25.74 1.93 11.89
C ASP A 318 -26.24 0.92 10.84
N ASP A 319 -27.21 1.28 9.99
CA ASP A 319 -27.68 0.42 8.90
C ASP A 319 -27.09 0.85 7.54
N LEU A 320 -25.97 0.22 7.17
CA LEU A 320 -25.39 0.27 5.81
C LEU A 320 -25.91 -0.87 4.92
N ASP A 321 -27.17 -1.25 5.06
CA ASP A 321 -27.90 -2.16 4.17
C ASP A 321 -29.06 -1.31 3.58
N ASP A 322 -29.19 -1.04 2.28
CA ASP A 322 -29.33 -2.01 1.20
C ASP A 322 -28.95 -1.48 -0.21
N ASP A 323 -28.33 -0.31 -0.35
CA ASP A 323 -27.99 0.27 -1.67
C ASP A 323 -26.47 0.45 -1.87
N LEU A 324 -25.71 -0.65 -1.86
CA LEU A 324 -24.29 -0.65 -2.28
C LEU A 324 -24.17 -1.17 -3.72
N PRO A 325 -23.45 -0.45 -4.60
CA PRO A 325 -23.33 -0.84 -6.00
C PRO A 325 -22.66 -2.20 -6.12
N VAL A 326 -23.32 -3.06 -6.89
CA VAL A 326 -22.89 -4.36 -7.37
C VAL A 326 -21.45 -4.28 -7.94
N ASP A 327 -20.51 -5.04 -7.34
CA ASP A 327 -19.18 -5.45 -7.83
C ASP A 327 -17.94 -4.50 -7.73
N GLY A 328 -17.75 -3.80 -6.60
CA GLY A 328 -16.51 -3.07 -6.27
C GLY A 328 -15.27 -3.97 -6.08
N PHE A 329 -14.08 -3.39 -5.86
CA PHE A 329 -12.86 -4.15 -5.56
C PHE A 329 -12.96 -4.89 -4.23
N LEU A 330 -13.48 -4.22 -3.19
CA LEU A 330 -13.70 -4.81 -1.87
C LEU A 330 -15.10 -5.41 -1.79
N THR A 331 -15.23 -6.61 -1.23
CA THR A 331 -16.47 -7.38 -1.23
C THR A 331 -16.98 -7.67 0.18
N LYS A 332 -18.31 -7.84 0.33
CA LYS A 332 -18.91 -8.30 1.59
C LYS A 332 -18.52 -9.75 1.94
N GLY A 333 -17.99 -10.51 0.98
CA GLY A 333 -17.63 -11.91 1.15
C GLY A 333 -16.55 -12.10 2.21
N GLU A 334 -16.72 -13.12 3.06
CA GLU A 334 -15.69 -13.51 4.02
C GLU A 334 -14.82 -14.62 3.42
N ALA A 335 -13.51 -14.46 3.52
CA ALA A 335 -12.57 -15.54 3.24
C ALA A 335 -12.19 -16.26 4.53
N TYR A 336 -11.82 -17.53 4.40
CA TYR A 336 -11.42 -18.32 5.56
C TYR A 336 -10.18 -17.73 6.23
N TRP A 337 -10.22 -17.56 7.55
CA TRP A 337 -9.09 -17.08 8.35
C TRP A 337 -7.85 -17.94 8.06
N GLY A 338 -6.81 -17.34 7.49
CA GLY A 338 -5.56 -18.02 7.16
C GLY A 338 -5.56 -18.85 5.88
N SER A 339 -6.46 -18.57 4.92
CA SER A 339 -6.44 -19.22 3.59
C SER A 339 -5.24 -18.83 2.72
N VAL A 340 -4.60 -17.70 3.00
CA VAL A 340 -3.44 -17.19 2.26
C VAL A 340 -2.25 -17.04 3.20
N ASP A 341 -1.11 -17.59 2.81
CA ASP A 341 0.18 -17.42 3.50
C ASP A 341 0.95 -16.30 2.81
N ASP A 342 1.42 -15.31 3.57
CA ASP A 342 2.02 -14.05 3.06
C ASP A 342 2.71 -13.32 4.24
N ASP A 343 3.41 -12.22 3.97
CA ASP A 343 4.26 -11.44 4.87
C ASP A 343 3.59 -10.96 6.17
N HIS A 344 2.26 -10.95 6.23
CA HIS A 344 1.52 -10.61 7.45
C HIS A 344 1.65 -11.68 8.53
N ARG A 345 1.97 -12.94 8.17
CA ARG A 345 1.88 -14.10 9.07
C ARG A 345 2.78 -13.99 10.32
N PRO A 346 4.06 -13.61 10.21
CA PRO A 346 4.91 -13.45 11.39
C PRO A 346 4.37 -12.38 12.35
N PHE A 347 3.79 -11.29 11.83
CA PHE A 347 3.19 -10.23 12.62
C PHE A 347 1.86 -10.64 13.25
N MET A 348 1.02 -11.34 12.49
CA MET A 348 -0.27 -11.86 12.95
C MET A 348 -0.09 -12.83 14.12
N HIS A 349 0.89 -13.73 14.06
CA HIS A 349 1.20 -14.66 15.16
C HIS A 349 1.65 -13.94 16.44
N LEU A 350 2.13 -12.70 16.32
CA LEU A 350 2.49 -11.83 17.45
C LEU A 350 1.33 -10.90 17.88
N GLY A 351 0.12 -11.10 17.35
CA GLY A 351 -1.08 -10.38 17.74
C GLY A 351 -1.31 -9.04 17.03
N VAL A 352 -0.57 -8.75 15.96
CA VAL A 352 -0.77 -7.53 15.15
C VAL A 352 -2.10 -7.62 14.39
N PRO A 353 -2.97 -6.58 14.44
CA PRO A 353 -4.18 -6.53 13.63
C PRO A 353 -3.84 -6.38 12.14
N ILE A 354 -4.30 -7.34 11.32
CA ILE A 354 -3.99 -7.37 9.88
C ILE A 354 -5.19 -6.95 9.04
N PHE A 355 -4.99 -6.09 8.04
CA PHE A 355 -5.90 -5.89 6.92
C PHE A 355 -5.19 -6.34 5.63
N HIS A 356 -5.48 -7.56 5.18
CA HIS A 356 -4.84 -8.17 4.02
C HIS A 356 -5.63 -7.86 2.76
N VAL A 357 -5.01 -7.10 1.86
CA VAL A 357 -5.56 -6.65 0.59
C VAL A 357 -4.94 -7.49 -0.52
N ILE A 358 -5.48 -8.69 -0.68
CA ILE A 358 -5.11 -9.64 -1.73
C ILE A 358 -6.39 -10.20 -2.37
N PRO A 359 -6.47 -10.28 -3.71
CA PRO A 359 -7.66 -10.79 -4.38
C PRO A 359 -7.86 -12.28 -4.15
N THR A 360 -9.12 -12.73 -4.15
CA THR A 360 -9.48 -14.14 -4.29
C THR A 360 -10.58 -14.27 -5.35
N PRO A 361 -10.38 -15.07 -6.42
CA PRO A 361 -9.16 -15.80 -6.76
C PRO A 361 -7.98 -14.88 -7.10
N PHE A 362 -6.75 -15.41 -7.09
CA PHE A 362 -5.55 -14.71 -7.53
C PHE A 362 -5.65 -14.32 -9.02
N PRO A 363 -4.92 -13.29 -9.48
CA PRO A 363 -4.89 -12.92 -10.89
C PRO A 363 -4.52 -14.14 -11.75
N THR A 364 -5.16 -14.28 -12.91
CA THR A 364 -4.92 -15.42 -13.81
C THR A 364 -3.48 -15.50 -14.34
N VAL A 365 -2.74 -14.39 -14.22
CA VAL A 365 -1.32 -14.26 -14.57
C VAL A 365 -0.35 -14.62 -13.45
N TRP A 366 -0.82 -14.81 -12.21
CA TRP A 366 0.02 -15.10 -11.04
C TRP A 366 0.99 -16.25 -11.30
N HIS A 367 2.27 -16.03 -10.95
CA HIS A 367 3.40 -16.95 -11.20
C HIS A 367 3.59 -17.38 -12.67
N LYS A 368 3.14 -16.57 -13.63
CA LYS A 368 3.36 -16.80 -15.08
C LYS A 368 4.11 -15.62 -15.68
N LEU A 369 4.80 -15.86 -16.78
CA LEU A 369 5.50 -14.79 -17.54
C LEU A 369 4.59 -13.67 -18.01
N THR A 370 3.30 -13.95 -18.14
CA THR A 370 2.29 -12.96 -18.48
C THR A 370 2.00 -11.98 -17.34
N ASP A 371 2.55 -12.18 -16.14
CA ASP A 371 2.56 -11.15 -15.09
C ASP A 371 3.64 -10.10 -15.39
N ASP A 372 3.40 -9.38 -16.48
CA ASP A 372 4.24 -8.33 -17.00
C ASP A 372 3.47 -7.00 -17.07
N ALA A 373 4.04 -5.98 -17.71
CA ALA A 373 3.42 -4.65 -17.79
C ALA A 373 2.03 -4.65 -18.45
N SER A 374 1.71 -5.64 -19.28
CA SER A 374 0.41 -5.75 -19.97
C SER A 374 -0.72 -6.26 -19.06
N ALA A 375 -0.37 -6.97 -17.97
CA ALA A 375 -1.31 -7.39 -16.93
C ALA A 375 -1.86 -6.18 -16.15
N ILE A 376 -1.08 -5.11 -16.02
CA ILE A 376 -1.45 -3.93 -15.26
C ILE A 376 -2.47 -3.07 -15.99
N LYS A 377 -3.50 -2.67 -15.26
CA LYS A 377 -4.53 -1.72 -15.69
C LYS A 377 -4.34 -0.42 -14.92
N PRO A 378 -3.88 0.66 -15.56
CA PRO A 378 -3.56 1.92 -14.87
C PRO A 378 -4.73 2.46 -14.02
N ASP A 379 -5.95 2.36 -14.53
CA ASP A 379 -7.15 2.81 -13.82
C ASP A 379 -7.43 1.99 -12.55
N VAL A 380 -7.07 0.69 -12.53
CA VAL A 380 -7.18 -0.16 -11.33
C VAL A 380 -6.19 0.30 -10.28
N VAL A 381 -4.93 0.53 -10.69
CA VAL A 381 -3.86 1.00 -9.80
C VAL A 381 -4.19 2.38 -9.22
N ASP A 382 -4.71 3.31 -10.05
CA ASP A 382 -5.16 4.63 -9.59
C ASP A 382 -6.34 4.53 -8.61
N GLY A 383 -7.28 3.61 -8.85
CA GLY A 383 -8.38 3.32 -7.92
C GLY A 383 -7.88 2.90 -6.54
N TRP A 384 -6.97 1.92 -6.48
CA TRP A 384 -6.35 1.49 -5.22
C TRP A 384 -5.59 2.61 -4.52
N ALA A 385 -4.80 3.38 -5.27
CA ALA A 385 -4.07 4.52 -4.75
C ALA A 385 -5.02 5.54 -4.09
N ARG A 386 -6.14 5.88 -4.73
CA ARG A 386 -7.15 6.80 -4.16
C ARG A 386 -7.80 6.27 -2.91
N ILE A 387 -8.16 4.98 -2.89
CA ILE A 387 -8.73 4.33 -1.71
C ILE A 387 -7.76 4.45 -0.54
N PHE A 388 -6.49 4.06 -0.71
CA PHE A 388 -5.54 4.06 0.40
C PHE A 388 -5.05 5.44 0.82
N ARG A 389 -4.98 6.40 -0.10
CA ARG A 389 -4.77 7.82 0.26
C ARG A 389 -5.91 8.31 1.15
N THR A 390 -7.15 8.07 0.75
CA THR A 390 -8.34 8.52 1.50
C THR A 390 -8.44 7.80 2.84
N PHE A 391 -8.21 6.48 2.87
CA PHE A 391 -8.16 5.67 4.08
C PHE A 391 -7.13 6.22 5.07
N THR A 392 -5.92 6.50 4.60
CA THR A 392 -4.85 7.02 5.46
C THR A 392 -5.17 8.43 5.97
N VAL A 393 -5.76 9.28 5.12
CA VAL A 393 -6.19 10.63 5.50
C VAL A 393 -7.25 10.59 6.59
N GLU A 394 -8.23 9.69 6.48
CA GLU A 394 -9.31 9.54 7.46
C GLU A 394 -8.79 8.86 8.75
N TYR A 395 -8.00 7.79 8.62
CA TYR A 395 -7.44 7.07 9.75
C TYR A 395 -6.53 7.95 10.62
N LEU A 396 -5.69 8.77 9.99
CA LEU A 396 -4.76 9.67 10.68
C LEU A 396 -5.34 11.06 10.93
N ASN A 397 -6.61 11.31 10.61
CA ASN A 397 -7.30 12.59 10.74
C ASN A 397 -6.52 13.77 10.10
N LEU A 398 -5.98 13.59 8.90
CA LEU A 398 -5.11 14.59 8.24
C LEU A 398 -5.87 15.80 7.67
N LEU A 399 -7.20 15.75 7.62
CA LEU A 399 -8.01 16.91 7.22
C LEU A 399 -8.17 17.87 8.39
N LYS A 400 -7.98 19.17 8.14
CA LYS A 400 -8.27 20.21 9.13
C LYS A 400 -9.76 20.13 9.49
N PRO A 401 -10.14 20.20 10.78
CA PRO A 401 -11.53 20.45 11.15
C PRO A 401 -11.98 21.70 10.41
N ARG A 402 -13.08 21.58 9.67
CA ARG A 402 -13.75 22.73 9.07
C ARG A 402 -14.19 23.60 10.24
N GLU A 403 -13.66 24.81 10.39
CA GLU A 403 -14.20 25.77 11.36
C GLU A 403 -15.69 25.91 11.01
N ARG A 404 -16.57 25.43 11.91
CA ARG A 404 -18.00 25.75 11.79
C ARG A 404 -18.07 27.26 11.81
N ARG A 405 -18.65 27.83 10.76
CA ARG A 405 -18.84 29.28 10.75
C ARG A 405 -19.79 29.62 11.89
N HIS A 406 -19.58 30.77 12.53
CA HIS A 406 -20.30 31.16 13.74
C HIS A 406 -21.83 31.32 13.53
N ASP A 407 -22.24 31.34 12.26
CA ASP A 407 -23.60 31.35 11.71
C ASP A 407 -24.24 29.94 11.59
N GLU A 408 -23.49 28.88 11.85
CA GLU A 408 -23.95 27.47 11.88
C GLU A 408 -24.02 26.90 13.32
N LEU A 409 -23.83 27.75 14.34
CA LEU A 409 -24.01 27.48 15.78
C LEU A 409 -25.13 28.38 16.32
#